data_AF-A0A4Q2V4U3-F1
#
_entry.id   AF-A0A4Q2V4U3-F1
#
_cell.length_a   1.000
_cell.length_b   1.000
_cell.length_c   1.000
_cell.angle_alpha   90.00
_cell.angle_beta   90.00
_cell.angle_gamma   90.00
#
_symmetry.space_group_name_H-M   'P 1'
#
loop_
_entity.id
_entity.type
_entity.pdbx_description
1 polymer ?
#
loop_
_entity_poly.entity_id
_entity_poly.type
_entity_poly.pdbx_seq_one_letter_code
_entity_poly.pdbx_strand_id
1 'polypeptide(L)'
;MVNEQLCKLRGSPKDFGGVPIVLFCGSFHQFRPVQERSILLPSAAVVLSYDNSFKMEQRHQHDKTHALWKRFTTVIILDEQVRAAGDPELQALLTRIRLGIHNQSDV
;
A
#
# COMPACT_ATOMS: atom_id res chain seq x y z
N MET A 1 14.63 12.78 -4.09
CA MET A 1 15.38 11.52 -4.00
C MET A 1 14.62 10.57 -3.09
N VAL A 2 14.28 9.38 -3.57
CA VAL A 2 13.52 8.40 -2.77
C VAL A 2 14.49 7.54 -1.95
N ASN A 3 14.20 7.38 -0.66
CA ASN A 3 15.02 6.64 0.32
C ASN A 3 16.45 7.20 0.43
N GLU A 4 16.57 8.37 1.07
CA GLU A 4 17.85 9.08 1.18
C GLU A 4 18.94 8.31 1.93
N GLN A 5 18.56 7.51 2.93
CA GLN A 5 19.48 6.65 3.65
C GLN A 5 20.14 5.63 2.72
N LEU A 6 19.33 4.97 1.87
CA LEU A 6 19.84 4.03 0.87
C LEU A 6 20.72 4.74 -0.18
N CYS A 7 20.37 5.97 -0.56
CA CYS A 7 21.18 6.76 -1.51
C CYS A 7 22.55 7.11 -0.92
N LYS A 8 22.61 7.51 0.36
CA LYS A 8 23.86 7.75 1.09
C LYS A 8 24.70 6.47 1.17
N LEU A 9 24.09 5.35 1.55
CA LEU A 9 24.76 4.04 1.65
C LEU A 9 25.40 3.63 0.31
N ARG A 10 24.74 3.91 -0.81
CA ARG A 10 25.18 3.53 -2.16
C ARG A 10 26.01 4.58 -2.89
N GLY A 11 26.21 5.77 -2.30
CA GLY A 11 26.92 6.87 -2.94
C GLY A 11 26.30 7.33 -4.27
N SER A 12 25.00 7.15 -4.45
CA SER A 12 24.29 7.41 -5.71
C SER A 12 23.10 8.32 -5.47
N PRO A 13 22.98 9.46 -6.20
CA PRO A 13 21.87 10.40 -6.06
C PRO A 13 20.59 9.94 -6.78
N LYS A 14 20.65 8.82 -7.51
CA LYS A 14 19.49 8.25 -8.22
C LYS A 14 18.51 7.66 -7.20
N ASP A 15 17.22 7.64 -7.52
CA ASP A 15 16.20 7.06 -6.65
C ASP A 15 16.57 5.62 -6.22
N PHE A 16 16.28 5.28 -4.96
CA PHE A 16 16.68 4.01 -4.35
C PHE A 16 18.20 3.75 -4.42
N GLY A 17 19.02 4.80 -4.43
CA GLY A 17 20.48 4.68 -4.60
C GLY A 17 20.88 4.08 -5.95
N GLY A 18 20.02 4.17 -6.97
CA GLY A 18 20.24 3.57 -8.29
C GLY A 18 20.12 2.04 -8.29
N VAL A 19 19.15 1.48 -7.56
CA VAL A 19 18.85 0.03 -7.66
C VAL A 19 18.32 -0.24 -9.07
N PRO A 20 18.90 -1.21 -9.79
CA PRO A 20 18.57 -1.41 -11.20
C PRO A 20 17.13 -1.90 -11.41
N ILE A 21 16.59 -2.67 -10.46
CA ILE A 21 15.24 -3.24 -10.53
C ILE A 21 14.56 -3.06 -9.18
N VAL A 22 13.44 -2.32 -9.15
CA VAL A 22 12.58 -2.15 -7.98
C VAL A 22 11.25 -2.81 -8.28
N LEU A 23 10.84 -3.76 -7.45
CA LEU A 23 9.58 -4.47 -7.58
C LEU A 23 8.66 -4.09 -6.42
N PHE A 24 7.48 -3.57 -6.76
CA PHE A 24 6.39 -3.44 -5.80
C PHE A 24 5.41 -4.59 -6.02
N CYS A 25 5.19 -5.38 -4.97
CA CYS A 25 4.25 -6.50 -4.98
C CYS A 25 3.24 -6.31 -3.85
N GLY A 26 1.99 -6.69 -4.12
CA GLY A 26 0.89 -6.52 -3.16
C GLY A 26 -0.47 -6.48 -3.83
N SER A 27 -1.50 -6.17 -3.05
CA SER A 27 -2.88 -6.07 -3.52
C SER A 27 -3.56 -4.86 -2.89
N PHE A 28 -4.10 -3.97 -3.72
CA PHE A 28 -4.86 -2.81 -3.24
C PHE A 28 -6.21 -3.15 -2.59
N HIS A 29 -6.68 -4.39 -2.75
CA HIS A 29 -7.86 -4.91 -2.06
C HIS A 29 -7.56 -5.34 -0.60
N GLN A 30 -6.30 -5.22 -0.15
CA GLN A 30 -5.94 -5.44 1.26
C GLN A 30 -6.05 -4.13 2.06
N PHE A 31 -5.71 -4.20 3.35
CA PHE A 31 -5.76 -3.05 4.24
C PHE A 31 -4.91 -1.89 3.72
N ARG A 32 -5.44 -0.68 3.85
CA ARG A 32 -4.67 0.55 3.64
C ARG A 32 -3.57 0.67 4.70
N PRO A 33 -2.45 1.36 4.40
CA PRO A 33 -1.44 1.66 5.40
C PRO A 33 -2.05 2.32 6.64
N VAL A 34 -1.54 1.94 7.82
CA VAL A 34 -2.01 2.48 9.10
C VAL A 34 -1.69 3.96 9.16
N GLN A 35 -2.71 4.79 9.40
CA GLN A 35 -2.58 6.25 9.49
C GLN A 35 -2.20 6.71 10.91
N GLU A 36 -1.33 5.96 11.60
CA GLU A 36 -0.76 6.27 12.92
C GLU A 36 -1.76 6.50 14.07
N ARG A 37 -3.01 6.05 13.94
CA ARG A 37 -3.95 6.00 15.07
C ARG A 37 -3.67 4.75 15.89
N SER A 38 -2.93 4.92 16.99
CA SER A 38 -2.76 3.85 17.97
C SER A 38 -4.11 3.45 18.55
N ILE A 39 -4.46 2.17 18.45
CA ILE A 39 -5.67 1.60 19.08
C ILE A 39 -5.53 1.49 20.60
N LEU A 40 -4.31 1.58 21.13
CA LEU A 40 -3.98 1.37 22.55
C LEU A 40 -3.83 2.68 23.33
N LEU A 41 -3.60 3.80 22.64
CA LEU A 41 -3.43 5.10 23.28
C LEU A 41 -4.75 5.89 23.22
N PRO A 42 -5.23 6.46 24.35
CA PRO A 42 -6.40 7.30 24.35
C PRO A 42 -6.23 8.44 23.33
N SER A 43 -7.20 8.59 22.43
CA SER A 43 -7.16 9.59 21.34
C SER A 43 -7.03 11.05 21.84
N ALA A 44 -7.17 11.29 23.15
CA ALA A 44 -6.99 12.58 23.81
C ALA A 44 -5.53 12.87 24.23
N ALA A 45 -4.66 11.85 24.35
CA ALA A 45 -3.25 12.03 24.71
C ALA A 45 -2.40 12.51 23.52
N VAL A 46 -2.87 12.24 22.29
CA VAL A 46 -2.43 12.96 21.11
C VAL A 46 -3.32 14.19 21.05
N VAL A 47 -2.84 15.32 21.58
CA VAL A 47 -3.41 16.62 21.25
C VAL A 47 -3.34 16.70 19.73
N LEU A 48 -4.47 16.42 19.09
CA LEU A 48 -4.72 16.76 17.71
C LEU A 48 -4.58 18.27 17.68
N SER A 49 -3.38 18.76 17.43
CA SER A 49 -3.31 19.98 16.66
C SER A 49 -4.17 19.68 15.43
N TYR A 50 -5.20 20.48 15.24
CA TYR A 50 -5.90 20.62 13.97
C TYR A 50 -4.88 21.22 12.98
N ASP A 51 -3.76 20.53 12.79
CA ASP A 51 -2.56 21.03 12.15
C ASP A 51 -2.77 20.81 10.68
N ASN A 52 -3.15 21.88 10.00
CA ASN A 52 -3.05 21.95 8.56
C ASN A 52 -1.65 21.51 8.08
N SER A 53 -0.61 21.70 8.89
CA SER A 53 0.75 21.23 8.64
C SER A 53 0.85 19.70 8.49
N PHE A 54 0.24 18.90 9.38
CA PHE A 54 0.26 17.42 9.28
C PHE A 54 -0.47 16.93 8.03
N LYS A 55 -1.61 17.53 7.71
CA LYS A 55 -2.35 17.22 6.47
C LYS A 55 -1.58 17.66 5.22
N MET A 56 -0.88 18.79 5.27
CA MET A 56 -0.03 19.28 4.19
C MET A 56 1.17 18.36 3.96
N GLU A 57 1.84 17.91 5.01
CA GLU A 57 2.99 16.99 4.90
C GLU A 57 2.55 15.63 4.33
N GLN A 58 1.44 15.06 4.81
CA GLN A 58 0.89 13.83 4.23
C GLN A 58 0.54 13.99 2.74
N ARG A 59 -0.06 15.12 2.35
CA ARG A 59 -0.35 15.42 0.94
C ARG A 59 0.93 15.56 0.12
N HIS A 60 1.91 16.29 0.63
CA HIS A 60 3.20 16.45 -0.04
C HIS A 60 3.90 15.10 -0.25
N GLN A 61 3.91 14.25 0.78
CA GLN A 61 4.47 12.91 0.70
C GLN A 61 3.66 12.01 -0.26
N HIS A 62 2.34 12.14 -0.26
CA HIS A 62 1.46 11.46 -1.24
C HIS A 62 1.81 11.89 -2.67
N ASP A 63 1.91 13.19 -2.94
CA ASP A 63 2.20 13.72 -4.28
C ASP A 63 3.56 13.26 -4.79
N LYS A 64 4.59 13.29 -3.92
CA LYS A 64 5.93 12.74 -4.25
C LYS A 64 5.88 11.26 -4.55
N THR A 65 5.17 10.49 -3.74
CA THR A 65 5.06 9.03 -3.89
C THR A 65 4.23 8.67 -5.13
N HIS A 66 3.18 9.43 -5.41
CA HIS A 66 2.35 9.26 -6.59
C HIS A 66 3.11 9.62 -7.88
N ALA A 67 3.92 10.69 -7.86
CA ALA A 67 4.80 11.02 -8.97
C ALA A 67 5.83 9.92 -9.24
N LEU A 68 6.39 9.31 -8.19
CA LEU A 68 7.25 8.13 -8.30
C LEU A 68 6.50 6.93 -8.87
N TRP A 69 5.32 6.61 -8.33
CA TRP A 69 4.49 5.48 -8.75
C TRP A 69 4.18 5.53 -10.25
N LYS A 70 3.83 6.71 -10.76
CA LYS A 70 3.55 6.93 -12.20
C LYS A 70 4.74 6.63 -13.14
N ARG A 71 5.97 6.51 -12.62
CA ARG A 71 7.14 6.12 -13.42
C ARG A 71 7.25 4.62 -13.62
N PHE A 72 6.52 3.82 -12.84
CA PHE A 72 6.43 2.38 -13.04
C PHE A 72 5.37 2.10 -14.11
N THR A 73 5.83 1.73 -15.30
CA THR A 73 4.97 1.48 -16.47
C THR A 73 4.64 0.00 -16.66
N THR A 74 5.46 -0.89 -16.11
CA THR A 74 5.25 -2.34 -16.19
C THR A 74 4.39 -2.79 -15.02
N VAL A 75 3.17 -3.20 -15.30
CA VAL A 75 2.23 -3.75 -14.32
C VAL A 75 1.92 -5.19 -14.70
N ILE A 76 2.09 -6.10 -13.74
CA ILE A 76 1.81 -7.52 -13.90
C ILE A 76 0.68 -7.86 -12.94
N ILE A 77 -0.43 -8.37 -13.48
CA ILE A 77 -1.57 -8.84 -12.70
C ILE A 77 -1.55 -10.37 -12.72
N LEU A 78 -1.47 -10.97 -11.54
CA LEU A 78 -1.60 -12.41 -11.36
C LEU A 78 -3.07 -12.75 -11.16
N ASP A 79 -3.58 -13.66 -11.99
CA ASP A 79 -4.99 -14.05 -12.00
C ASP A 79 -5.25 -15.35 -11.23
N GLU A 80 -4.29 -16.28 -11.25
CA GLU A 80 -4.44 -17.59 -10.62
C GLU A 80 -4.39 -17.50 -9.09
N GLN A 81 -5.47 -17.96 -8.46
CA GLN A 81 -5.54 -18.13 -7.01
C GLN A 81 -5.09 -19.55 -6.64
N VAL A 82 -3.86 -19.67 -6.11
CA VAL A 82 -3.25 -20.97 -5.77
C VAL A 82 -3.52 -21.44 -4.32
N ARG A 83 -3.81 -20.54 -3.38
CA ARG A 83 -3.99 -20.89 -1.94
C ARG A 83 -5.22 -21.76 -1.67
N ALA A 84 -6.29 -21.52 -2.40
CA ALA A 84 -7.60 -22.16 -2.32
C ALA A 84 -7.89 -22.98 -3.59
N ALA A 85 -6.87 -23.31 -4.39
CA ALA A 85 -7.06 -24.06 -5.64
C ALA A 85 -7.69 -25.46 -5.44
N GLY A 86 -7.51 -26.05 -4.26
CA GLY A 86 -8.13 -27.34 -3.90
C GLY A 86 -9.58 -27.22 -3.38
N ASP A 87 -10.11 -25.99 -3.25
CA ASP A 87 -11.43 -25.72 -2.71
C ASP A 87 -12.17 -24.70 -3.60
N PRO A 88 -12.95 -25.19 -4.58
CA PRO A 88 -13.67 -24.34 -5.52
C PRO A 88 -14.67 -23.39 -4.84
N GLU A 89 -15.25 -23.79 -3.72
CA GLU A 89 -16.25 -22.99 -3.00
C GLU A 89 -15.57 -21.81 -2.30
N LEU A 90 -14.48 -22.07 -1.57
CA LEU A 90 -13.66 -21.02 -0.96
C LEU A 90 -13.06 -20.07 -2.01
N GLN A 91 -12.58 -20.61 -3.13
CA GLN A 91 -12.04 -19.79 -4.22
C GLN A 91 -13.11 -18.84 -4.80
N ALA A 92 -14.33 -19.34 -5.00
CA ALA A 92 -15.45 -18.54 -5.48
C ALA A 92 -15.84 -17.45 -4.47
N LEU A 93 -15.89 -17.80 -3.18
CA LEU A 93 -16.17 -16.85 -2.08
C LEU A 93 -15.13 -15.73 -2.03
N LEU A 94 -13.83 -16.06 -2.02
CA LEU A 94 -12.75 -15.08 -1.97
C LEU A 94 -12.75 -14.14 -3.19
N THR A 95 -13.11 -14.67 -4.36
CA THR A 95 -13.28 -13.88 -5.58
C THR A 95 -14.41 -12.86 -5.42
N ARG A 96 -15.56 -13.27 -4.89
CA ARG A 96 -16.70 -12.37 -4.63
C ARG A 96 -16.34 -11.29 -3.60
N ILE A 97 -15.73 -11.66 -2.48
CA ILE A 97 -15.29 -10.72 -1.44
C ILE A 97 -14.35 -9.66 -2.01
N ARG A 98 -13.38 -10.07 -2.84
CA ARG A 98 -12.44 -9.15 -3.51
C ARG A 98 -13.16 -8.13 -4.39
N LEU A 99 -14.23 -8.55 -5.06
CA LEU A 99 -15.06 -7.69 -5.91
C LEU A 99 -16.12 -6.89 -5.13
N GLY A 100 -16.26 -7.12 -3.82
CA GLY A 100 -17.32 -6.51 -3.02
C GLY A 100 -18.72 -7.02 -3.37
N ILE A 101 -18.82 -8.22 -3.94
CA ILE A 101 -20.08 -8.87 -4.30
C ILE A 101 -20.48 -9.81 -3.15
N HIS A 102 -21.77 -9.83 -2.80
CA HIS A 102 -22.35 -10.73 -1.80
C HIS A 102 -23.58 -11.41 -2.39
N ASN A 103 -23.76 -12.71 -2.13
CA ASN A 103 -24.94 -13.47 -2.53
C ASN A 103 -25.49 -14.38 -1.41
N GLN A 104 -26.58 -15.08 -1.68
CA GLN A 104 -27.24 -15.94 -0.67
C GLN A 104 -26.41 -17.16 -0.25
N SER A 105 -25.38 -17.54 -1.01
CA SER A 105 -24.48 -18.65 -0.65
C SER A 105 -23.36 -18.25 0.32
N ASP A 106 -23.27 -16.97 0.69
CA ASP A 106 -22.24 -16.45 1.60
C ASP A 106 -22.67 -16.45 3.08
N VAL A 107 -23.88 -16.98 3.38
CA VAL A 107 -24.54 -16.96 4.70
C VAL A 107 -24.75 -18.36 5.24
#